data_AF-W2PAF0-F1
#
_entry.id   AF-W2PAF0-F1
#
_cell.length_a   1.000
_cell.length_b   1.000
_cell.length_c   1.000
_cell.angle_alpha   90.00
_cell.angle_beta   90.00
_cell.angle_gamma   90.00
#
_symmetry.space_group_name_H-M   'P 1'
#
loop_
_entity.id
_entity.type
_entity.pdbx_description
1 polymer ?
#
loop_
_entity_poly.entity_id
_entity_poly.type
_entity_poly.pdbx_seq_one_letter_code
_entity_poly.pdbx_strand_id
1 'polypeptide(L)'
;MNLLDSIHRAVLKQMEEEAVNLFSSVRDFREFITTPCPALDVCVTLRMCCVHVERLEGTNATRVVLVDGRKCVEVNGALGIARGCVDYLDKHDVAQVTVWD
;
A
#
# COMPACT_ATOMS: atom_id res chain seq x y z
N MET A 1 -21.06 19.42 -27.97
CA MET A 1 -20.07 19.19 -26.90
C MET A 1 -18.69 19.29 -27.53
N ASN A 2 -17.82 20.14 -27.02
CA ASN A 2 -16.49 20.36 -27.61
C ASN A 2 -15.56 19.23 -27.16
N LEU A 3 -14.92 18.52 -28.11
CA LEU A 3 -14.10 17.35 -27.82
C LEU A 3 -12.95 17.68 -26.84
N LEU A 4 -12.36 18.86 -26.98
CA LEU A 4 -11.32 19.36 -26.08
C LEU A 4 -11.81 19.51 -24.64
N ASP A 5 -13.01 20.03 -24.42
CA ASP A 5 -13.56 20.26 -23.08
C ASP A 5 -13.89 18.94 -22.36
N SER A 6 -14.22 17.89 -23.12
CA SER A 6 -14.43 16.54 -22.58
C SER A 6 -13.10 15.88 -22.21
N ILE A 7 -12.07 16.02 -23.05
CA ILE A 7 -10.71 15.51 -22.76
C ILE A 7 -10.13 16.22 -21.53
N HIS A 8 -10.23 17.55 -21.47
CA HIS A 8 -9.70 18.33 -20.35
C HIS A 8 -10.34 17.92 -19.02
N ARG A 9 -11.67 17.72 -18.99
CA ARG A 9 -12.38 17.25 -17.80
C ARG A 9 -11.98 15.82 -17.41
N ALA A 10 -11.79 14.93 -18.39
CA ALA A 10 -11.32 13.57 -18.12
C ALA A 10 -9.91 13.56 -17.52
N VAL A 11 -8.99 14.38 -18.04
CA VAL A 11 -7.62 14.49 -17.50
C VAL A 11 -7.62 15.06 -16.09
N LEU A 12 -8.40 16.12 -15.81
CA LEU A 12 -8.49 16.66 -14.45
C LEU A 12 -9.05 15.64 -13.46
N LYS A 13 -10.08 14.89 -13.87
CA LYS A 13 -10.66 13.82 -13.07
C LYS A 13 -9.65 12.70 -12.81
N GLN A 14 -8.90 12.29 -13.82
CA GLN A 14 -7.84 11.30 -13.67
C GLN A 14 -6.74 11.78 -12.71
N MET A 15 -6.32 13.04 -12.80
CA MET A 15 -5.32 13.60 -11.89
C MET A 15 -5.82 13.66 -10.44
N GLU A 16 -7.09 14.00 -10.24
CA GLU A 16 -7.73 13.99 -8.92
C GLU A 16 -7.82 12.56 -8.36
N GLU A 17 -8.24 11.59 -9.19
CA GLU A 17 -8.31 10.18 -8.83
C GLU A 17 -6.92 9.60 -8.53
N GLU A 18 -5.91 9.89 -9.34
CA GLU A 18 -4.51 9.48 -9.10
C GLU A 18 -3.94 10.10 -7.83
N ALA A 19 -4.29 11.35 -7.51
CA ALA A 19 -3.91 11.98 -6.25
C ALA A 19 -4.55 11.29 -5.03
N VAL A 20 -5.78 10.77 -5.18
CA VAL A 20 -6.47 9.99 -4.13
C VAL A 20 -5.95 8.55 -4.05
N ASN A 21 -5.45 7.99 -5.14
CA ASN A 21 -4.94 6.62 -5.21
C ASN A 21 -3.52 6.45 -4.64
N LEU A 22 -2.89 7.52 -4.16
CA LEU A 22 -1.62 7.48 -3.44
C LEU A 22 -1.86 7.39 -1.93
N PHE A 23 -1.56 6.23 -1.36
CA PHE A 23 -1.73 5.97 0.07
C PHE A 23 -0.40 5.87 0.79
N SER A 24 -0.28 6.62 1.89
CA SER A 24 0.87 6.53 2.82
C SER A 24 0.50 5.89 4.16
N SER A 25 -0.78 5.56 4.34
CA SER A 25 -1.31 4.82 5.48
C SER A 25 -2.12 3.59 5.05
N VAL A 26 -1.88 2.47 5.72
CA VAL A 26 -2.64 1.22 5.58
C VAL A 26 -4.10 1.43 5.98
N ARG A 27 -4.38 2.32 6.93
CA ARG A 27 -5.75 2.63 7.36
C ARG A 27 -6.56 3.25 6.24
N ASP A 28 -6.02 4.32 5.63
CA ASP A 28 -6.67 5.02 4.53
C ASP A 28 -6.88 4.09 3.33
N PHE A 29 -5.87 3.27 3.02
CA PHE A 29 -5.98 2.26 1.96
C PHE A 29 -7.06 1.21 2.26
N ARG A 30 -7.14 0.73 3.50
CA ARG A 30 -8.15 -0.24 3.94
C ARG A 30 -9.56 0.34 3.77
N GLU A 31 -9.78 1.57 4.22
CA GLU A 31 -11.05 2.28 4.05
C GLU A 31 -11.41 2.41 2.56
N PHE A 32 -10.44 2.75 1.72
CA PHE A 32 -10.60 2.88 0.28
C PHE A 32 -10.94 1.57 -0.45
N ILE A 33 -10.43 0.41 -0.02
CA ILE A 33 -10.77 -0.86 -0.70
C ILE A 33 -12.04 -1.50 -0.13
N THR A 34 -12.41 -1.19 1.11
CA THR A 34 -13.56 -1.83 1.79
C THR A 34 -14.87 -1.07 1.62
N THR A 35 -14.84 0.25 1.48
CA THR A 35 -16.05 1.08 1.40
C THR A 35 -16.61 1.22 -0.03
N PRO A 36 -15.81 1.54 -1.05
CA PRO A 36 -16.26 1.77 -2.42
C PRO A 36 -16.24 0.55 -3.34
N CYS A 37 -15.59 -0.57 -2.93
CA CYS A 37 -15.28 -1.71 -3.82
C CYS A 37 -14.76 -1.23 -5.19
N PRO A 38 -13.51 -0.73 -5.26
CA PRO A 38 -12.98 -0.05 -6.44
C PRO A 38 -13.11 -0.88 -7.71
N ALA A 39 -13.29 -0.19 -8.86
CA ALA A 39 -13.40 -0.83 -10.16
C ALA A 39 -12.13 -1.65 -10.51
N LEU A 40 -12.28 -2.62 -11.42
CA LEU A 40 -11.23 -3.58 -11.78
C LEU A 40 -9.94 -2.93 -12.34
N ASP A 41 -10.03 -1.71 -12.84
CA ASP A 41 -8.95 -0.94 -13.47
C ASP A 41 -8.35 0.14 -12.55
N VAL A 42 -8.76 0.19 -11.29
CA VAL A 42 -8.20 1.14 -10.31
C VAL A 42 -6.78 0.73 -9.92
N CYS A 43 -5.82 1.58 -10.28
CA CYS A 43 -4.44 1.47 -9.84
C CYS A 43 -4.23 2.29 -8.57
N VAL A 44 -3.65 1.67 -7.54
CA VAL A 44 -3.27 2.33 -6.29
C VAL A 44 -1.76 2.26 -6.09
N THR A 45 -1.20 3.32 -5.50
CA THR A 45 0.20 3.36 -5.10
C THR A 45 0.28 3.40 -3.58
N LEU A 46 1.00 2.45 -2.99
CA LEU A 46 1.21 2.37 -1.54
C LEU A 46 2.65 2.72 -1.19
N ARG A 47 2.86 3.77 -0.40
CA ARG A 47 4.16 4.15 0.13
C ARG A 47 4.37 3.51 1.49
N MET A 48 5.05 2.37 1.50
CA MET A 48 5.28 1.55 2.69
C MET A 48 6.76 1.29 2.94
N CYS A 49 7.10 0.92 4.15
CA CYS A 49 8.41 0.39 4.50
C CYS A 49 8.37 -1.11 4.68
N CYS A 50 9.33 -1.79 4.04
CA CYS A 50 9.49 -3.22 4.14
C CYS A 50 10.20 -3.57 5.45
N VAL A 51 9.55 -4.42 6.25
CA VAL A 51 10.06 -4.79 7.58
C VAL A 51 10.50 -6.25 7.64
N HIS A 52 9.88 -7.09 6.81
CA HIS A 52 10.18 -8.50 6.77
C HIS A 52 9.89 -9.08 5.38
N VAL A 53 10.77 -9.95 4.92
CA VAL A 53 10.60 -10.74 3.71
C VAL A 53 10.95 -12.18 4.05
N GLU A 54 10.05 -13.10 3.76
CA GLU A 54 10.27 -14.53 3.91
C GLU A 54 9.86 -15.30 2.67
N ARG A 55 10.61 -16.36 2.38
CA ARG A 55 10.18 -17.38 1.43
C ARG A 55 9.31 -18.38 2.19
N LEU A 56 8.08 -18.59 1.74
CA LEU A 56 7.17 -19.52 2.40
C LEU A 56 7.59 -20.96 2.09
N GLU A 57 8.08 -21.68 3.11
CA GLU A 57 8.56 -23.06 2.97
C GLU A 57 7.50 -23.97 2.35
N GLY A 58 7.94 -24.84 1.43
CA GLY A 58 7.06 -25.77 0.73
C GLY A 58 6.15 -25.12 -0.33
N THR A 59 6.34 -23.82 -0.63
CA THR A 59 5.58 -23.12 -1.67
C THR A 59 6.48 -22.37 -2.64
N ASN A 60 5.87 -21.91 -3.74
CA ASN A 60 6.50 -20.96 -4.65
C ASN A 60 6.14 -19.49 -4.34
N ALA A 61 5.85 -19.18 -3.07
CA ALA A 61 5.41 -17.86 -2.69
C ALA A 61 6.41 -17.11 -1.79
N THR A 62 6.53 -15.81 -2.03
CA THR A 62 7.29 -14.88 -1.20
C THR A 62 6.31 -13.98 -0.45
N ARG A 63 6.46 -13.90 0.88
CA ARG A 63 5.68 -13.01 1.72
C ARG A 63 6.49 -11.78 2.08
N VAL A 64 5.87 -10.62 1.93
CA VAL A 64 6.41 -9.33 2.31
C VAL A 64 5.49 -8.71 3.36
N VAL A 65 6.06 -8.31 4.49
CA VAL A 65 5.39 -7.53 5.52
C VAL A 65 5.84 -6.08 5.39
N LEU A 66 4.85 -5.20 5.31
CA LEU A 66 4.99 -3.78 5.05
C LEU A 66 4.31 -2.99 6.17
N VAL A 67 4.84 -1.82 6.48
CA VAL A 67 4.24 -0.86 7.42
C VAL A 67 4.12 0.52 6.80
N ASP A 68 3.25 1.36 7.36
CA ASP A 68 3.11 2.76 7.00
C ASP A 68 4.47 3.43 6.77
N GLY A 69 4.64 4.06 5.59
CA GLY A 69 5.89 4.75 5.26
C GLY A 69 6.24 5.87 6.23
N ARG A 70 5.27 6.41 6.97
CA ARG A 70 5.48 7.40 8.04
C ARG A 70 6.22 6.82 9.25
N LYS A 71 6.08 5.50 9.50
CA LYS A 71 6.71 4.79 10.62
C LYS A 71 8.08 4.22 10.29
N CYS A 72 8.57 4.44 9.06
CA CYS A 72 9.82 3.88 8.58
C CYS A 72 11.03 4.16 9.48
N VAL A 73 11.14 5.39 9.98
CA VAL A 73 12.27 5.82 10.82
C VAL A 73 12.24 5.10 12.17
N GLU A 74 11.07 5.04 12.80
CA GLU A 74 10.86 4.36 14.08
C GLU A 74 11.12 2.86 13.96
N VAL A 75 10.59 2.26 12.89
CA VAL A 75 10.70 0.82 12.64
C VAL A 75 12.12 0.42 12.26
N ASN A 76 12.83 1.21 11.45
CA ASN A 76 14.24 0.94 11.15
C ASN A 76 15.12 1.07 12.41
N GLY A 77 14.83 2.03 13.29
CA GLY A 77 15.50 2.16 14.59
C GLY A 77 15.24 0.95 15.49
N ALA A 78 13.99 0.46 15.53
CA ALA A 78 13.62 -0.71 16.33
C ALA A 78 14.15 -2.03 15.74
N LEU A 79 14.14 -2.21 14.41
CA LEU A 79 14.64 -3.43 13.73
C LEU A 79 16.16 -3.59 13.84
N GLY A 80 16.89 -2.48 13.96
CA GLY A 80 18.31 -2.51 14.30
C GLY A 80 18.60 -3.10 15.69
N ILE A 81 17.60 -3.09 16.59
CA ILE A 81 17.68 -3.58 17.97
C ILE A 81 16.98 -4.95 18.10
N ALA A 82 15.87 -5.16 17.40
CA ALA A 82 15.06 -6.37 17.42
C ALA A 82 14.91 -6.90 16.00
N ARG A 83 15.80 -7.82 15.62
CA ARG A 83 15.83 -8.45 14.31
C ARG A 83 14.51 -9.20 14.05
N GLY A 84 13.55 -8.57 13.39
CA GLY A 84 12.34 -9.21 12.86
C GLY A 84 11.11 -9.30 13.77
N CYS A 85 11.01 -8.55 14.87
CA CYS A 85 9.79 -8.57 15.69
C CYS A 85 8.68 -7.69 15.11
N VAL A 86 7.80 -8.31 14.33
CA VAL A 86 6.52 -7.73 13.87
C VAL A 86 5.56 -7.48 15.03
N ASP A 87 5.78 -8.12 16.19
CA ASP A 87 4.92 -8.05 17.38
C ASP A 87 4.82 -6.65 18.01
N TYR A 88 5.74 -5.74 17.71
CA TYR A 88 5.71 -4.35 18.18
C TYR A 88 4.85 -3.44 17.31
N LEU A 89 4.40 -3.91 16.15
CA LEU A 89 3.64 -3.11 15.20
C LEU A 89 2.16 -3.18 15.55
N ASP A 90 1.52 -2.01 15.58
CA ASP A 90 0.06 -1.95 15.60
C ASP A 90 -0.47 -2.67 14.35
N LYS A 91 -1.31 -3.68 14.56
CA LYS A 91 -1.91 -4.50 13.49
C LYS A 91 -2.66 -3.67 12.45
N HIS A 92 -3.11 -2.48 12.81
CA HIS A 92 -3.80 -1.58 11.90
C HIS A 92 -2.90 -0.91 10.87
N ASP A 93 -1.58 -0.89 11.10
CA ASP A 93 -0.60 -0.21 10.25
C ASP A 93 0.25 -1.19 9.43
N VAL A 94 -0.14 -2.47 9.42
CA VAL A 94 0.57 -3.54 8.72
C VAL A 94 -0.19 -3.96 7.46
N ALA A 95 0.53 -4.01 6.34
CA ALA A 95 0.08 -4.66 5.12
C ALA A 95 0.93 -5.90 4.85
N GLN A 96 0.30 -7.00 4.46
CA GLN A 96 0.99 -8.23 4.08
C GLN A 96 0.65 -8.57 2.63
N VAL A 97 1.69 -8.75 1.82
CA VAL A 97 1.56 -9.14 0.41
C VAL A 97 2.20 -10.51 0.23
N THR A 98 1.50 -11.42 -0.44
CA THR A 98 2.04 -12.73 -0.84
C THR A 98 2.09 -12.77 -2.36
N VAL A 99 3.29 -12.93 -2.91
CA VAL A 99 3.54 -13.00 -4.35
C VAL A 99 3.87 -14.44 -4.70
N TRP A 100 3.15 -15.02 -5.66
CA TRP A 100 3.39 -16.37 -6.16
C TRP A 100 4.21 -16.29 -7.46
N ASP A 101 5.22 -17.15 -7.59
CA ASP A 101 6.03 -17.31 -8.82
C ASP A 101 5.34 -18.20 -9.87
#